data_AF-A0A139MU96-F1
#
_entry.id   AF-A0A139MU96-F1
#
_cell.length_a   1.000
_cell.length_b   1.000
_cell.length_c   1.000
_cell.angle_alpha   90.00
_cell.angle_beta   90.00
_cell.angle_gamma   90.00
#
_symmetry.space_group_name_H-M   'P 1'
#
loop_
_entity.id
_entity.type
_entity.pdbx_description
1 polymer ?
#
loop_
_entity_poly.entity_id
_entity_poly.type
_entity_poly.pdbx_seq_one_letter_code
_entity_poly.pdbx_strand_id
1 'polypeptide(L)'
;MVSAQEEVGTYTQITIYGSTYDFHYAVERDESGNITSEVINNGNYTSINGIQVYCVEPYVNTLSGSKYEAESMNEDVYATCLTLFGNQYGDDTTYLTRTSLLTTATTQALLWEHLGYTNIWDGFFITNRPNYGETRTTSYYTEEEQAIVDALKVRVAAAYTAYTSGTTAGLTLINSTNATFSNNELTIKKSDLPATLVFSGDATMLSYYENGTITVPDGVTVDVDSDAGTLTLTLSSDLTVGDYSILMSMIPAYKTGATTKYVSNYGKQTLVDYRIANPNTETLTIHVIDTPTPSTPPSPENSTPPSPENSTPPLEQNSTPSSTSSSSLNKQSTKKKKSKTSLPSTGDSSGLEVVIIGLIIAVLGVTGLVFHKAKKTKK
;
A
#
# COMPACT_ATOMS: atom_id res chain seq x y z
N MET A 1 -16.72 4.88 10.25
CA MET A 1 -16.54 5.66 9.01
C MET A 1 -16.10 7.06 9.39
N VAL A 2 -14.79 7.32 9.39
CA VAL A 2 -14.26 8.69 9.39
C VAL A 2 -13.96 8.97 7.93
N SER A 3 -14.75 9.83 7.28
CA SER A 3 -14.44 10.27 5.93
C SER A 3 -13.12 11.05 5.99
N ALA A 4 -12.15 10.68 5.15
CA ALA A 4 -11.00 11.53 4.88
C ALA A 4 -11.51 12.82 4.23
N GLN A 5 -11.75 13.86 5.04
CA GLN A 5 -11.93 15.20 4.51
C GLN A 5 -10.58 15.67 3.99
N GLU A 6 -10.56 16.25 2.79
CA GLU A 6 -9.49 17.16 2.38
C GLU A 6 -9.43 18.30 3.42
N GLU A 7 -8.45 18.22 4.30
CA GLU A 7 -8.25 19.19 5.37
C GLU A 7 -7.52 20.42 4.77
N VAL A 8 -8.24 21.22 3.99
CA VAL A 8 -7.76 22.51 3.48
C VAL A 8 -7.95 23.56 4.58
N GLY A 9 -6.85 24.09 5.12
CA GLY A 9 -6.91 25.11 6.17
C GLY A 9 -5.56 25.48 6.79
N THR A 10 -5.61 26.47 7.67
CA THR A 10 -4.48 26.91 8.49
C THR A 10 -4.48 26.16 9.83
N TYR A 11 -3.37 25.53 10.19
CA TYR A 11 -3.22 24.74 11.41
C TYR A 11 -2.25 25.40 12.38
N THR A 12 -2.60 25.46 13.67
CA THR A 12 -1.81 26.18 14.70
C THR A 12 -1.13 25.26 15.72
N GLN A 13 -1.43 23.96 15.74
CA GLN A 13 -0.94 23.08 16.78
C GLN A 13 -0.01 22.02 16.21
N ILE A 14 1.29 22.29 16.33
CA ILE A 14 2.30 21.22 16.32
C ILE A 14 2.43 20.70 17.75
N THR A 15 2.24 19.40 17.92
CA THR A 15 2.74 18.73 19.12
C THR A 15 4.08 18.11 18.80
N ILE A 16 5.11 18.53 19.54
CA ILE A 16 6.43 17.90 19.52
C ILE A 16 6.58 17.21 20.87
N TYR A 17 6.50 15.89 20.88
CA TYR A 17 6.80 15.12 22.09
C TYR A 17 8.31 15.13 22.30
N GLY A 18 8.78 15.78 23.36
CA GLY A 18 10.20 15.90 23.66
C GLY A 18 10.82 14.56 24.05
N SER A 19 11.95 14.22 23.44
CA SER A 19 12.74 13.06 23.82
C SER A 19 13.80 13.40 24.88
N THR A 20 14.33 12.34 25.49
CA THR A 20 15.57 12.37 26.28
C THR A 20 16.81 12.12 25.42
N TYR A 21 16.68 12.02 24.09
CA TYR A 21 17.78 11.65 23.19
C TYR A 21 17.77 12.48 21.91
N ASP A 22 18.90 13.10 21.57
CA ASP A 22 19.13 13.71 20.27
C ASP A 22 19.88 12.72 19.36
N PHE A 23 19.36 12.51 18.15
CA PHE A 23 19.97 11.70 17.11
C PHE A 23 20.61 12.65 16.10
N HIS A 24 21.93 12.56 15.98
CA HIS A 24 22.72 13.47 15.15
C HIS A 24 23.05 12.80 13.82
N TYR A 25 22.66 13.43 12.71
CA TYR A 25 22.81 13.00 11.32
C TYR A 25 23.66 14.01 10.54
N ALA A 26 24.17 13.60 9.37
CA ALA A 26 24.88 14.46 8.42
C ALA A 26 25.91 15.40 9.08
N VAL A 27 26.87 14.81 9.81
CA VAL A 27 27.84 15.54 10.61
C VAL A 27 29.04 15.93 9.75
N GLU A 28 29.21 17.23 9.49
CA GLU A 28 30.42 17.76 8.87
C GLU A 28 31.51 17.99 9.92
N ARG A 29 32.76 17.70 9.55
CA ARG A 29 33.92 17.91 10.41
C ARG A 29 34.99 18.73 9.71
N ASP A 30 35.68 19.58 10.46
CA ASP A 30 36.90 20.23 9.98
C ASP A 30 38.06 19.22 9.88
N GLU A 31 39.19 19.67 9.32
CA GLU A 31 40.42 18.86 9.19
C GLU A 31 40.98 18.39 10.54
N SER A 32 40.57 19.01 11.65
CA SER A 32 40.95 18.64 13.02
C SER A 32 39.95 17.67 13.68
N GLY A 33 38.88 17.28 12.97
CA GLY A 33 37.85 16.36 13.44
C GLY A 33 36.72 17.00 14.25
N ASN A 34 36.73 18.33 14.43
CA ASN A 34 35.68 19.05 15.15
C ASN A 34 34.43 19.15 14.30
N ILE A 35 33.25 19.01 14.91
CA ILE A 35 31.97 19.16 14.21
C ILE A 35 31.78 20.62 13.80
N THR A 36 31.56 20.87 12.52
CA THR A 36 31.30 22.20 11.94
C THR A 36 29.84 22.42 11.57
N SER A 37 29.10 21.34 11.30
CA SER A 37 27.67 21.35 10.99
C SER A 37 27.07 19.98 11.32
N GLU A 38 25.80 19.92 11.72
CA GLU A 38 25.08 18.68 11.97
C GLU A 38 23.57 18.86 11.78
N VAL A 39 22.90 17.78 11.40
CA VAL A 39 21.43 17.65 11.39
C VAL A 39 21.01 16.96 12.67
N ILE A 40 20.21 17.64 13.49
CA ILE A 40 19.72 17.05 14.74
C ILE A 40 18.27 16.66 14.55
N ASN A 41 17.98 15.37 14.67
CA ASN A 41 16.63 14.88 14.86
C ASN A 41 16.48 14.45 16.30
N ASN A 42 15.53 15.07 17.00
CA ASN A 42 15.31 14.77 18.40
C ASN A 42 14.59 13.43 18.61
N GLY A 43 14.38 12.60 17.57
CA GLY A 43 13.54 11.40 17.65
C GLY A 43 12.08 11.74 17.98
N ASN A 44 11.69 13.01 17.88
CA ASN A 44 10.39 13.49 18.33
C ASN A 44 9.32 13.09 17.31
N TYR A 45 8.18 12.64 17.84
CA TYR A 45 6.95 12.56 17.08
C TYR A 45 6.46 13.98 16.81
N THR A 46 6.42 14.37 15.53
CA THR A 46 5.84 15.63 15.08
C THR A 46 4.46 15.34 14.53
N SER A 47 3.44 16.00 15.04
CA SER A 47 2.09 15.88 14.50
C SER A 47 1.41 17.23 14.27
N ILE A 48 0.54 17.24 13.26
CA ILE A 48 -0.41 18.30 12.97
C ILE A 48 -1.80 17.66 13.12
N ASN A 49 -2.66 18.22 13.97
CA ASN A 49 -3.99 17.68 14.29
C ASN A 49 -4.00 16.19 14.72
N GLY A 50 -2.94 15.75 15.40
CA GLY A 50 -2.81 14.34 15.82
C GLY A 50 -2.35 13.39 14.72
N ILE A 51 -2.10 13.87 13.50
CA ILE A 51 -1.54 13.10 12.39
C ILE A 51 -0.02 13.22 12.41
N GLN A 52 0.71 12.10 12.40
CA GLN A 52 2.17 12.11 12.27
C GLN A 52 2.59 12.70 10.93
N VAL A 53 3.48 13.69 10.97
CA VAL A 53 4.05 14.34 9.79
C VAL A 53 5.57 14.27 9.83
N TYR A 54 6.18 14.26 8.65
CA TYR A 54 7.61 14.07 8.48
C TYR A 54 8.24 15.28 7.80
N CYS A 55 9.43 15.65 8.24
CA CYS A 55 10.16 16.78 7.67
C CYS A 55 10.80 16.39 6.34
N VAL A 56 10.69 17.23 5.31
CA VAL A 56 11.37 17.00 4.02
C VAL A 56 12.68 17.80 3.87
N GLU A 57 13.02 18.61 4.87
CA GLU A 57 14.19 19.49 4.87
C GLU A 57 15.02 19.34 6.16
N PRO A 58 16.07 18.52 6.18
CA PRO A 58 16.84 18.22 7.39
C PRO A 58 17.50 19.44 8.03
N TYR A 59 17.83 20.46 7.23
CA TYR A 59 18.53 21.66 7.69
C TYR A 59 17.59 22.81 8.11
N VAL A 60 16.27 22.56 8.15
CA VAL A 60 15.26 23.55 8.56
C VAL A 60 14.55 23.08 9.82
N ASN A 61 14.76 23.80 10.91
CA ASN A 61 14.22 23.43 12.23
C ASN A 61 12.69 23.45 12.28
N THR A 62 12.11 22.45 12.95
CA THR A 62 10.69 22.43 13.32
C THR A 62 10.44 23.35 14.50
N LEU A 63 9.62 24.37 14.28
CA LEU A 63 9.30 25.37 15.30
C LEU A 63 7.91 25.11 15.89
N SER A 64 7.86 24.67 17.15
CA SER A 64 6.59 24.48 17.88
C SER A 64 5.76 25.78 17.88
N GLY A 65 4.44 25.64 17.69
CA GLY A 65 3.49 26.77 17.64
C GLY A 65 3.47 27.55 16.33
N SER A 66 4.20 27.12 15.29
CA SER A 66 4.11 27.70 13.95
C SER A 66 2.77 27.38 13.29
N LYS A 67 2.33 28.24 12.36
CA LYS A 67 1.15 27.96 11.54
C LYS A 67 1.56 27.26 10.25
N TYR A 68 0.77 26.29 9.83
CA TYR A 68 0.97 25.58 8.57
C TYR A 68 -0.25 25.72 7.68
N GLU A 69 0.00 25.93 6.39
CA GLU A 69 -1.01 25.83 5.34
C GLU A 69 -0.89 24.47 4.66
N ALA A 70 -2.03 23.79 4.46
CA ALA A 70 -2.06 22.51 3.75
C ALA A 70 -2.14 22.71 2.23
N GLU A 71 -1.33 21.94 1.50
CA GLU A 71 -1.24 21.86 0.06
C GLU A 71 -1.27 20.39 -0.37
N SER A 72 -1.87 20.09 -1.52
CA SER A 72 -1.77 18.75 -2.11
C SER A 72 -0.35 18.49 -2.60
N MET A 73 0.12 17.26 -2.44
CA MET A 73 1.40 16.79 -2.98
C MET A 73 1.19 15.50 -3.76
N ASN A 74 2.06 15.24 -4.74
CA ASN A 74 2.07 13.97 -5.44
C ASN A 74 2.31 12.82 -4.46
N GLU A 75 1.64 11.71 -4.72
CA GLU A 75 1.84 10.47 -3.98
C GLU A 75 3.29 9.97 -4.12
N ASP A 76 3.86 9.54 -3.00
CA ASP A 76 5.15 8.85 -2.93
C ASP A 76 4.96 7.52 -2.20
N VAL A 77 4.93 6.44 -2.99
CA VAL A 77 4.66 5.09 -2.48
C VAL A 77 5.76 4.62 -1.54
N TYR A 78 7.03 4.89 -1.85
CA TYR A 78 8.14 4.48 -0.99
C TYR A 78 8.09 5.21 0.35
N ALA A 79 7.92 6.53 0.33
CA ALA A 79 7.77 7.32 1.55
C ALA A 79 6.55 6.88 2.36
N THR A 80 5.42 6.56 1.71
CA THR A 80 4.24 6.03 2.42
C THR A 80 4.54 4.69 3.09
N CYS A 81 5.15 3.73 2.39
CA CYS A 81 5.58 2.46 2.98
C CYS A 81 6.59 2.67 4.12
N LEU A 82 7.54 3.58 3.97
CA LEU A 82 8.54 3.89 4.98
C LEU A 82 7.88 4.45 6.25
N THR A 83 6.94 5.40 6.12
CA THR A 83 6.26 5.97 7.28
C THR A 83 5.29 5.00 7.97
N LEU A 84 4.74 4.04 7.22
CA LEU A 84 3.84 3.00 7.75
C LEU A 84 4.60 1.84 8.42
N PHE A 85 5.63 1.31 7.76
CA PHE A 85 6.32 0.08 8.20
C PHE A 85 7.67 0.35 8.90
N GLY A 86 8.14 1.60 8.89
CA GLY A 86 9.39 2.02 9.55
C GLY A 86 9.24 2.22 11.07
N ASN A 87 8.04 2.51 11.58
CA ASN A 87 7.79 2.67 13.01
C ASN A 87 7.19 1.38 13.60
N GLN A 88 7.95 0.68 14.44
CA GLN A 88 7.53 -0.63 14.98
C GLN A 88 6.78 -0.56 16.32
N TYR A 89 6.94 0.52 17.06
CA TYR A 89 6.46 0.63 18.44
C TYR A 89 5.53 1.84 18.49
N GLY A 90 4.27 1.57 18.15
CA GLY A 90 3.24 2.54 17.82
C GLY A 90 2.85 3.46 18.97
N ASP A 91 2.16 4.53 18.58
CA ASP A 91 0.93 5.14 19.10
C ASP A 91 0.72 5.36 20.60
N ASP A 92 1.41 4.66 21.50
CA ASP A 92 1.45 4.95 22.92
C ASP A 92 2.43 6.11 23.18
N THR A 93 1.94 7.31 22.87
CA THR A 93 2.61 8.60 23.09
C THR A 93 2.99 8.87 24.55
N THR A 94 2.64 7.98 25.48
CA THR A 94 2.81 8.19 26.92
C THR A 94 4.24 7.92 27.38
N TYR A 95 4.99 7.00 26.74
CA TYR A 95 6.40 6.70 27.07
C TYR A 95 7.19 6.22 25.84
N LEU A 96 7.85 7.15 25.15
CA LEU A 96 8.76 6.79 24.05
C LEU A 96 10.00 6.08 24.61
N THR A 97 10.14 4.78 24.31
CA THR A 97 11.35 4.00 24.60
C THR A 97 12.50 4.44 23.70
N ARG A 98 13.75 4.22 24.11
CA ARG A 98 14.93 4.48 23.28
C ARG A 98 14.83 3.80 21.91
N THR A 99 14.28 2.58 21.85
CA THR A 99 14.02 1.85 20.61
C THR A 99 12.99 2.54 19.71
N SER A 100 11.87 3.02 20.26
CA SER A 100 10.85 3.76 19.48
C SER A 100 11.37 5.09 18.90
N LEU A 101 12.22 5.79 19.67
CA LEU A 101 12.88 7.01 19.23
C LEU A 101 13.89 6.71 18.12
N LEU A 102 14.65 5.62 18.26
CA LEU A 102 15.58 5.14 17.24
C LEU A 102 14.85 4.84 15.92
N THR A 103 13.74 4.09 15.95
CA THR A 103 12.99 3.76 14.72
C THR A 103 12.38 5.01 14.07
N THR A 104 11.90 5.96 14.87
CA THR A 104 11.35 7.23 14.36
C THR A 104 12.42 8.08 13.69
N ALA A 105 13.58 8.24 14.36
CA ALA A 105 14.70 9.01 13.83
C ALA A 105 15.28 8.34 12.56
N THR A 106 15.36 7.01 12.55
CA THR A 106 15.80 6.20 11.41
C THR A 106 14.86 6.34 10.22
N THR A 107 13.55 6.30 10.45
CA THR A 107 12.53 6.51 9.42
C THR A 107 12.67 7.90 8.78
N GLN A 108 12.86 8.94 9.61
CA GLN A 108 13.07 10.30 9.12
C GLN A 108 14.39 10.46 8.32
N ALA A 109 15.46 9.79 8.75
CA ALA A 109 16.74 9.80 8.05
C ALA A 109 16.67 9.10 6.68
N LEU A 110 16.02 7.94 6.62
CA LEU A 110 15.74 7.23 5.37
C LEU A 110 14.87 8.06 4.42
N LEU A 111 13.93 8.84 4.95
CA LEU A 111 13.12 9.73 4.14
C LEU A 111 13.97 10.83 3.50
N TRP A 112 14.92 11.43 4.25
CA TRP A 112 15.83 12.40 3.67
C TRP A 112 16.75 11.78 2.63
N GLU A 113 17.26 10.57 2.86
CA GLU A 113 18.03 9.85 1.85
C GLU A 113 17.23 9.62 0.55
N HIS A 114 15.96 9.20 0.68
CA HIS A 114 15.03 9.03 -0.45
C HIS A 114 14.76 10.34 -1.21
N LEU A 115 14.71 11.47 -0.49
CA LEU A 115 14.56 12.82 -1.06
C LEU A 115 15.86 13.33 -1.73
N GLY A 116 16.94 12.55 -1.72
CA GLY A 116 18.20 12.85 -2.41
C GLY A 116 19.23 13.57 -1.54
N TYR A 117 19.01 13.70 -0.24
CA TYR A 117 20.05 14.22 0.65
C TYR A 117 21.16 13.19 0.84
N THR A 118 22.40 13.63 0.65
CA THR A 118 23.60 12.77 0.75
C THR A 118 24.20 12.81 2.15
N ASN A 119 25.01 11.80 2.48
CA ASN A 119 25.79 11.74 3.74
C ASN A 119 24.94 11.79 5.02
N ILE A 120 23.64 11.43 4.94
CA ILE A 120 22.72 11.47 6.09
C ILE A 120 23.23 10.64 7.27
N TRP A 121 23.86 9.50 6.99
CA TRP A 121 24.36 8.56 8.00
C TRP A 121 25.79 8.86 8.47
N ASP A 122 26.47 9.83 7.87
CA ASP A 122 27.87 10.11 8.18
C ASP A 122 28.01 10.75 9.55
N GLY A 123 28.86 10.14 10.38
CA GLY A 123 29.16 10.64 11.72
C GLY A 123 27.99 10.53 12.69
N PHE A 124 27.08 9.57 12.50
CA PHE A 124 25.90 9.39 13.32
C PHE A 124 26.23 9.09 14.80
N PHE A 125 25.66 9.83 15.74
CA PHE A 125 25.74 9.54 17.18
C PHE A 125 24.48 10.00 17.93
N ILE A 126 24.27 9.42 19.11
CA ILE A 126 23.19 9.76 20.04
C ILE A 126 23.78 10.58 21.18
N THR A 127 23.10 11.66 21.57
CA THR A 127 23.35 12.31 22.85
C THR A 127 22.16 12.18 23.77
N ASN A 128 22.38 11.89 25.06
CA ASN A 128 21.30 12.04 26.03
C ASN A 128 21.06 13.54 26.27
N ARG A 129 19.80 13.92 26.47
CA ARG A 129 19.46 15.23 27.03
C ARG A 129 19.51 15.10 28.55
N PRO A 130 20.52 15.68 29.21
CA PRO A 130 20.63 15.56 30.65
C PRO A 130 19.47 16.30 31.34
N ASN A 131 18.97 15.73 32.44
CA ASN A 131 18.22 16.51 33.40
C ASN A 131 19.14 17.55 34.07
N TYR A 132 18.57 18.56 34.74
CA TYR A 132 19.35 19.61 35.38
C TYR A 132 20.37 19.02 36.37
N GLY A 133 21.67 19.14 36.05
CA GLY A 133 22.77 18.61 36.85
C GLY A 133 23.42 17.32 36.33
N GLU A 134 22.92 16.72 35.25
CA GLU A 134 23.54 15.56 34.60
C GLU A 134 24.51 15.95 33.48
N THR A 135 25.51 15.09 33.23
CA THR A 135 26.47 15.27 32.14
C THR A 135 25.92 14.72 30.83
N ARG A 136 26.03 15.50 29.75
CA ARG A 136 25.75 15.02 28.39
C ARG A 136 26.74 13.92 28.01
N THR A 137 26.23 12.74 27.68
CA THR A 137 26.98 11.60 27.16
C THR A 137 26.67 11.43 25.68
N THR A 138 27.70 11.05 24.92
CA THR A 138 27.62 10.78 23.49
C THR A 138 27.97 9.33 23.25
N SER A 139 27.15 8.63 22.46
CA SER A 139 27.35 7.23 22.12
C SER A 139 27.03 6.98 20.65
N TYR A 140 27.80 6.14 19.99
CA TYR A 140 27.40 5.53 18.72
C TYR A 140 26.31 4.47 18.96
N TYR A 141 25.67 3.99 17.90
CA TYR A 141 24.77 2.84 18.01
C TYR A 141 25.50 1.62 18.56
N THR A 142 24.83 0.91 19.46
CA THR A 142 25.23 -0.44 19.83
C THR A 142 25.01 -1.40 18.65
N GLU A 143 25.62 -2.59 18.70
CA GLU A 143 25.36 -3.63 17.68
C GLU A 143 23.88 -4.00 17.61
N GLU A 144 23.17 -4.00 18.75
CA GLU A 144 21.73 -4.26 18.82
C GLU A 144 20.92 -3.13 18.14
N GLU A 145 21.28 -1.88 18.39
CA GLU A 145 20.64 -0.72 17.74
C GLU A 145 20.87 -0.72 16.23
N GLN A 146 22.09 -1.07 15.81
CA GLN A 146 22.41 -1.20 14.39
C GLN A 146 21.57 -2.32 13.73
N ALA A 147 21.42 -3.46 14.40
CA ALA A 147 20.57 -4.56 13.92
C ALA A 147 19.09 -4.13 13.78
N ILE A 148 18.58 -3.29 14.67
CA ILE A 148 17.23 -2.72 14.58
C ILE A 148 17.10 -1.82 13.34
N VAL A 149 18.08 -0.96 13.09
CA VAL A 149 18.12 -0.08 11.90
C VAL A 149 18.16 -0.91 10.61
N ASP A 150 19.00 -1.93 10.55
CA ASP A 150 19.13 -2.78 9.36
C ASP A 150 17.85 -3.60 9.12
N ALA A 151 17.25 -4.15 10.18
CA ALA A 151 15.98 -4.86 10.08
C ALA A 151 14.84 -3.95 9.59
N LEU A 152 14.80 -2.68 10.02
CA LEU A 152 13.84 -1.69 9.52
C LEU A 152 14.02 -1.45 8.02
N LYS A 153 15.26 -1.24 7.55
CA LYS A 153 15.56 -1.04 6.12
C LYS A 153 15.08 -2.23 5.28
N VAL A 154 15.39 -3.45 5.71
CA VAL A 154 14.95 -4.69 5.04
C VAL A 154 13.44 -4.79 5.00
N ARG A 155 12.75 -4.50 6.11
CA ARG A 155 11.29 -4.56 6.20
C ARG A 155 10.62 -3.57 5.25
N VAL A 156 11.06 -2.31 5.24
CA VAL A 156 10.49 -1.28 4.37
C VAL A 156 10.71 -1.64 2.90
N ALA A 157 11.91 -2.13 2.54
CA ALA A 157 12.19 -2.59 1.18
C ALA A 157 11.30 -3.77 0.77
N ALA A 158 11.07 -4.73 1.68
CA ALA A 158 10.17 -5.86 1.44
C ALA A 158 8.71 -5.41 1.28
N ALA A 159 8.22 -4.52 2.15
CA ALA A 159 6.85 -3.99 2.09
C ALA A 159 6.62 -3.17 0.81
N TYR A 160 7.57 -2.29 0.44
CA TYR A 160 7.52 -1.54 -0.81
C TYR A 160 7.50 -2.47 -2.03
N THR A 161 8.34 -3.51 -2.03
CA THR A 161 8.37 -4.50 -3.11
C THR A 161 7.04 -5.23 -3.21
N ALA A 162 6.52 -5.76 -2.10
CA ALA A 162 5.23 -6.48 -2.07
C ALA A 162 4.07 -5.61 -2.57
N TYR A 163 4.04 -4.34 -2.15
CA TYR A 163 3.01 -3.39 -2.54
C TYR A 163 3.06 -3.06 -4.05
N THR A 164 4.26 -2.84 -4.60
CA THR A 164 4.44 -2.44 -6.00
C THR A 164 4.40 -3.60 -6.99
N SER A 165 4.73 -4.83 -6.57
CA SER A 165 4.61 -6.04 -7.39
C SER A 165 3.19 -6.60 -7.46
N GLY A 166 2.31 -6.20 -6.53
CA GLY A 166 1.00 -6.82 -6.36
C GLY A 166 1.09 -8.22 -5.79
N THR A 167 2.09 -8.50 -4.94
CA THR A 167 2.21 -9.80 -4.26
C THR A 167 0.97 -10.06 -3.40
N THR A 168 0.43 -11.27 -3.49
CA THR A 168 -0.76 -11.74 -2.77
C THR A 168 -0.38 -12.69 -1.64
N ALA A 169 -1.28 -12.91 -0.68
CA ALA A 169 -1.07 -13.87 0.41
C ALA A 169 -1.01 -15.34 -0.05
N GLY A 170 -1.43 -15.64 -1.29
CA GLY A 170 -1.33 -17.00 -1.85
C GLY A 170 -2.15 -17.99 -1.04
N LEU A 171 -3.40 -17.62 -0.75
CA LEU A 171 -4.27 -18.37 0.15
C LEU A 171 -4.45 -19.82 -0.30
N THR A 172 -4.61 -20.73 0.66
CA THR A 172 -4.94 -22.14 0.43
C THR A 172 -5.98 -22.57 1.44
N LEU A 173 -7.11 -23.10 0.98
CA LEU A 173 -8.19 -23.56 1.84
C LEU A 173 -7.78 -24.83 2.59
N ILE A 174 -7.82 -24.78 3.93
CA ILE A 174 -7.38 -25.88 4.82
C ILE A 174 -8.53 -26.87 5.07
N ASN A 175 -9.74 -26.36 5.30
CA ASN A 175 -10.90 -27.17 5.67
C ASN A 175 -12.08 -26.89 4.75
N SER A 176 -12.55 -27.91 4.04
CA SER A 176 -13.84 -27.85 3.37
C SER A 176 -14.31 -29.22 2.88
N THR A 177 -15.58 -29.52 3.14
CA THR A 177 -16.34 -30.59 2.47
C THR A 177 -17.31 -30.07 1.42
N ASN A 178 -17.64 -28.76 1.42
CA ASN A 178 -18.74 -28.17 0.62
C ASN A 178 -18.34 -26.90 -0.17
N ALA A 179 -17.06 -26.58 -0.21
CA ALA A 179 -16.49 -25.44 -0.91
C ALA A 179 -15.24 -25.83 -1.71
N THR A 180 -15.05 -25.17 -2.85
CA THR A 180 -13.84 -25.29 -3.66
C THR A 180 -13.17 -23.94 -3.72
N PHE A 181 -11.83 -23.94 -3.73
CA PHE A 181 -11.05 -22.72 -3.77
C PHE A 181 -9.91 -22.84 -4.76
N SER A 182 -9.78 -21.85 -5.64
CA SER A 182 -8.66 -21.73 -6.59
C SER A 182 -8.55 -20.30 -7.08
N ASN A 183 -7.32 -19.80 -7.28
CA ASN A 183 -7.08 -18.48 -7.86
C ASN A 183 -7.85 -17.34 -7.15
N ASN A 184 -7.93 -17.37 -5.81
CA ASN A 184 -8.72 -16.43 -5.03
C ASN A 184 -10.22 -16.40 -5.36
N GLU A 185 -10.75 -17.49 -5.89
CA GLU A 185 -12.18 -17.71 -6.08
C GLU A 185 -12.64 -18.85 -5.18
N LEU A 186 -13.49 -18.53 -4.21
CA LEU A 186 -14.19 -19.47 -3.34
C LEU A 186 -15.57 -19.74 -3.93
N THR A 187 -15.87 -21.00 -4.26
CA THR A 187 -17.25 -21.42 -4.56
C THR A 187 -17.79 -22.22 -3.39
N ILE A 188 -18.93 -21.82 -2.84
CA ILE A 188 -19.60 -22.50 -1.74
C ILE A 188 -21.09 -22.66 -2.01
N LYS A 189 -21.66 -23.79 -1.61
CA LYS A 189 -23.11 -24.01 -1.70
C LYS A 189 -23.84 -23.26 -0.58
N LYS A 190 -24.99 -22.68 -0.91
CA LYS A 190 -25.91 -22.08 0.06
C LYS A 190 -26.27 -23.11 1.13
N SER A 191 -26.25 -22.67 2.39
CA SER A 191 -26.51 -23.48 3.58
C SER A 191 -27.38 -22.68 4.56
N ASP A 192 -28.28 -23.36 5.24
CA ASP A 192 -29.10 -22.78 6.32
C ASP A 192 -28.30 -22.58 7.63
N LEU A 193 -27.07 -23.12 7.68
CA LEU A 193 -26.12 -22.93 8.77
C LEU A 193 -24.96 -22.04 8.32
N PRO A 194 -24.41 -21.20 9.22
CA PRO A 194 -23.21 -20.43 8.93
C PRO A 194 -22.04 -21.37 8.62
N ALA A 195 -21.14 -20.91 7.75
CA ALA A 195 -19.95 -21.63 7.36
C ALA A 195 -18.70 -20.93 7.86
N THR A 196 -17.75 -21.69 8.41
CA THR A 196 -16.43 -21.21 8.80
C THR A 196 -15.37 -21.90 7.95
N LEU A 197 -14.59 -21.12 7.22
CA LEU A 197 -13.54 -21.58 6.32
C LEU A 197 -12.21 -20.98 6.76
N VAL A 198 -11.18 -21.81 6.87
CA VAL A 198 -9.84 -21.41 7.28
C VAL A 198 -8.90 -21.58 6.11
N PHE A 199 -8.13 -20.53 5.84
CA PHE A 199 -7.13 -20.47 4.80
C PHE A 199 -5.75 -20.34 5.45
N SER A 200 -4.75 -21.03 4.92
CA SER A 200 -3.33 -20.71 5.18
C SER A 200 -2.84 -19.74 4.12
N GLY A 201 -1.88 -18.87 4.45
CA GLY A 201 -1.24 -17.98 3.50
C GLY A 201 0.18 -17.61 3.90
N ASP A 202 0.83 -16.76 3.09
CA ASP A 202 2.09 -16.14 3.45
C ASP A 202 1.91 -15.25 4.69
N ALA A 203 2.62 -15.58 5.77
CA ALA A 203 2.48 -14.91 7.06
C ALA A 203 2.82 -13.41 6.98
N THR A 204 3.76 -13.02 6.11
CA THR A 204 4.14 -11.61 5.94
C THR A 204 2.98 -10.83 5.32
N MET A 205 2.39 -11.34 4.24
CA MET A 205 1.24 -10.71 3.61
C MET A 205 0.02 -10.68 4.54
N LEU A 206 -0.24 -11.75 5.29
CA LEU A 206 -1.31 -11.76 6.29
C LEU A 206 -1.08 -10.70 7.38
N SER A 207 0.16 -10.51 7.86
CA SER A 207 0.48 -9.45 8.81
C SER A 207 0.22 -8.04 8.26
N TYR A 208 0.39 -7.84 6.94
CA TYR A 208 0.04 -6.58 6.30
C TYR A 208 -1.47 -6.38 6.20
N TYR A 209 -2.25 -7.44 5.97
CA TYR A 209 -3.71 -7.35 5.93
C TYR A 209 -4.32 -7.15 7.32
N GLU A 210 -3.78 -7.80 8.34
CA GLU A 210 -4.19 -7.62 9.74
C GLU A 210 -4.05 -6.16 10.20
N ASN A 211 -2.96 -5.50 9.79
CA ASN A 211 -2.70 -4.09 10.11
C ASN A 211 -3.17 -3.11 9.01
N GLY A 212 -3.81 -3.64 7.96
CA GLY A 212 -4.18 -2.90 6.76
C GLY A 212 -5.66 -2.55 6.72
N THR A 213 -6.27 -2.71 5.55
CA THR A 213 -7.72 -2.52 5.37
C THR A 213 -8.33 -3.79 4.78
N ILE A 214 -9.38 -4.30 5.43
CA ILE A 214 -10.20 -5.40 4.90
C ILE A 214 -11.62 -4.87 4.73
N THR A 215 -12.11 -4.83 3.48
CA THR A 215 -13.49 -4.50 3.15
C THR A 215 -14.26 -5.79 2.89
N VAL A 216 -15.32 -6.02 3.66
CA VAL A 216 -16.15 -7.22 3.59
C VAL A 216 -17.59 -6.86 3.18
N PRO A 217 -18.28 -7.74 2.43
CA PRO A 217 -19.69 -7.60 2.14
C PRO A 217 -20.54 -7.96 3.38
N ASP A 218 -21.79 -7.50 3.40
CA ASP A 218 -22.74 -7.82 4.47
C ASP A 218 -22.90 -9.34 4.63
N GLY A 219 -22.91 -9.82 5.87
CA GLY A 219 -23.02 -11.24 6.19
C GLY A 219 -21.72 -12.04 6.08
N VAL A 220 -20.59 -11.39 5.80
CA VAL A 220 -19.25 -11.99 5.80
C VAL A 220 -18.38 -11.33 6.86
N THR A 221 -17.65 -12.13 7.62
CA THR A 221 -16.58 -11.63 8.50
C THR A 221 -15.25 -12.28 8.14
N VAL A 222 -14.18 -11.52 8.31
CA VAL A 222 -12.80 -11.96 8.09
C VAL A 222 -12.04 -11.74 9.38
N ASP A 223 -11.32 -12.74 9.82
CA ASP A 223 -10.38 -12.69 10.94
C ASP A 223 -9.01 -13.15 10.44
N VAL A 224 -7.96 -12.40 10.73
CA VAL A 224 -6.59 -12.70 10.28
C VAL A 224 -5.74 -12.92 11.50
N ASP A 225 -5.10 -14.09 11.57
CA ASP A 225 -4.11 -14.43 12.57
C ASP A 225 -2.78 -14.63 11.85
N SER A 226 -1.98 -13.57 11.78
CA SER A 226 -0.71 -13.60 11.05
C SER A 226 0.36 -14.45 11.75
N ASP A 227 0.30 -14.59 13.08
CA ASP A 227 1.17 -15.45 13.87
C ASP A 227 0.92 -16.94 13.57
N ALA A 228 -0.36 -17.33 13.45
CA ALA A 228 -0.75 -18.66 13.00
C ALA A 228 -0.63 -18.85 11.48
N GLY A 229 -0.44 -17.77 10.72
CA GLY A 229 -0.41 -17.78 9.25
C GLY A 229 -1.76 -18.16 8.64
N THR A 230 -2.86 -17.75 9.28
CA THR A 230 -4.21 -18.11 8.87
C THR A 230 -5.15 -16.92 8.66
N LEU A 231 -6.13 -17.13 7.79
CA LEU A 231 -7.25 -16.23 7.56
C LEU A 231 -8.55 -17.04 7.70
N THR A 232 -9.45 -16.60 8.56
CA THR A 232 -10.73 -17.26 8.81
C THR A 232 -11.88 -16.44 8.23
N LEU A 233 -12.66 -17.04 7.36
CA LEU A 233 -13.91 -16.49 6.84
C LEU A 233 -15.08 -17.11 7.59
N THR A 234 -15.99 -16.28 8.10
CA THR A 234 -17.31 -16.73 8.54
C THR A 234 -18.37 -16.14 7.63
N LEU A 235 -19.18 -17.03 7.05
CA LEU A 235 -20.27 -16.70 6.13
C LEU A 235 -21.59 -16.94 6.85
N SER A 236 -22.45 -15.92 6.89
CA SER A 236 -23.81 -16.02 7.43
C SER A 236 -24.67 -17.00 6.64
N SER A 237 -25.59 -17.68 7.32
CA SER A 237 -26.65 -18.49 6.67
C SER A 237 -27.58 -17.66 5.78
N ASP A 238 -27.69 -16.36 6.04
CA ASP A 238 -28.60 -15.46 5.33
C ASP A 238 -28.03 -14.96 4.00
N LEU A 239 -26.78 -15.30 3.67
CA LEU A 239 -26.18 -14.97 2.37
C LEU A 239 -27.04 -15.51 1.23
N THR A 240 -27.42 -14.61 0.32
CA THR A 240 -28.15 -14.96 -0.88
C THR A 240 -27.22 -15.56 -1.93
N VAL A 241 -27.78 -16.34 -2.86
CA VAL A 241 -27.05 -16.81 -4.04
C VAL A 241 -26.55 -15.60 -4.82
N GLY A 242 -25.28 -15.60 -5.22
CA GLY A 242 -24.64 -14.49 -5.90
C GLY A 242 -23.13 -14.43 -5.68
N ASP A 243 -22.54 -13.39 -6.25
CA ASP A 243 -21.11 -13.13 -6.19
C ASP A 243 -20.82 -12.00 -5.20
N TYR A 244 -19.79 -12.19 -4.39
CA TYR A 244 -19.33 -11.23 -3.41
C TYR A 244 -17.82 -11.08 -3.48
N SER A 245 -17.29 -9.95 -3.01
CA SER A 245 -15.86 -9.69 -3.01
C SER A 245 -15.40 -9.18 -1.66
N ILE A 246 -14.34 -9.79 -1.13
CA ILE A 246 -13.55 -9.26 -0.03
C ILE A 246 -12.34 -8.57 -0.65
N LEU A 247 -12.07 -7.33 -0.23
CA LEU A 247 -10.92 -6.55 -0.69
C LEU A 247 -9.95 -6.38 0.48
N MET A 248 -8.71 -6.81 0.31
CA MET A 248 -7.66 -6.73 1.32
C MET A 248 -6.53 -5.84 0.82
N SER A 249 -6.17 -4.82 1.60
CA SER A 249 -5.05 -3.91 1.29
C SER A 249 -4.04 -3.91 2.43
N MET A 250 -2.77 -3.76 2.07
CA MET A 250 -1.68 -3.50 3.02
C MET A 250 -1.79 -2.10 3.66
N ILE A 251 -2.56 -1.19 3.05
CA ILE A 251 -2.65 0.20 3.50
C ILE A 251 -3.82 0.35 4.47
N PRO A 252 -3.60 0.80 5.70
CA PRO A 252 -4.69 1.05 6.65
C PRO A 252 -5.52 2.25 6.22
N ALA A 253 -6.76 2.29 6.70
CA ALA A 253 -7.72 3.33 6.32
C ALA A 253 -7.22 4.76 6.61
N TYR A 254 -6.46 4.96 7.70
CA TYR A 254 -5.91 6.28 8.05
C TYR A 254 -4.76 6.75 7.14
N LYS A 255 -4.17 5.84 6.34
CA LYS A 255 -3.17 6.14 5.30
C LYS A 255 -3.75 6.17 3.88
N THR A 256 -5.07 6.05 3.76
CA THR A 256 -5.77 6.19 2.48
C THR A 256 -6.16 7.65 2.25
N GLY A 257 -5.94 8.16 1.03
CA GLY A 257 -6.25 9.53 0.61
C GLY A 257 -5.06 10.28 0.01
N ALA A 258 -5.25 11.55 -0.31
CA ALA A 258 -4.20 12.38 -0.90
C ALA A 258 -3.05 12.63 0.10
N THR A 259 -1.82 12.59 -0.39
CA THR A 259 -0.66 13.06 0.38
C THR A 259 -0.79 14.57 0.59
N THR A 260 -0.63 14.99 1.85
CA THR A 260 -0.77 16.40 2.25
C THR A 260 0.58 16.96 2.66
N LYS A 261 0.94 18.09 2.05
CA LYS A 261 2.11 18.89 2.38
C LYS A 261 1.68 20.07 3.23
N TYR A 262 2.39 20.33 4.31
CA TYR A 262 2.16 21.43 5.24
C TYR A 262 3.34 22.40 5.15
N VAL A 263 3.07 23.64 4.77
CA VAL A 263 4.09 24.69 4.62
C VAL A 263 3.96 25.70 5.74
N SER A 264 5.03 25.92 6.51
CA SER A 264 5.04 26.92 7.57
C SER A 264 5.11 28.35 7.01
N ASN A 265 4.36 29.25 7.64
CA ASN A 265 4.35 30.67 7.30
C ASN A 265 5.44 31.49 8.03
N TYR A 266 6.13 30.91 9.03
CA TYR A 266 7.16 31.59 9.85
C TYR A 266 8.59 31.05 9.64
N GLY A 267 8.73 29.98 8.87
CA GLY A 267 10.00 29.42 8.42
C GLY A 267 9.70 28.52 7.23
N LYS A 268 10.61 28.39 6.26
CA LYS A 268 10.38 27.60 5.04
C LYS A 268 10.30 26.08 5.29
N GLN A 269 9.88 25.64 6.47
CA GLN A 269 9.79 24.22 6.75
C GLN A 269 8.58 23.62 6.08
N THR A 270 8.84 22.54 5.35
CA THR A 270 7.82 21.67 4.79
C THR A 270 7.71 20.37 5.61
N LEU A 271 6.49 20.06 6.06
CA LEU A 271 6.15 18.78 6.68
C LEU A 271 5.17 18.02 5.76
N VAL A 272 5.18 16.70 5.77
CA VAL A 272 4.33 15.90 4.87
C VAL A 272 3.68 14.74 5.62
N ASP A 273 2.39 14.56 5.39
CA ASP A 273 1.65 13.34 5.68
C ASP A 273 1.54 12.50 4.40
N TYR A 274 2.36 11.46 4.31
CA TYR A 274 2.41 10.53 3.19
C TYR A 274 1.23 9.54 3.26
N ARG A 275 0.47 9.49 2.16
CA ARG A 275 -0.73 8.66 1.98
C ARG A 275 -0.84 8.15 0.55
N ILE A 276 -1.62 7.10 0.36
CA ILE A 276 -1.95 6.55 -0.95
C ILE A 276 -3.43 6.80 -1.25
N ALA A 277 -3.71 7.44 -2.38
CA ALA A 277 -5.07 7.84 -2.73
C ALA A 277 -5.95 6.64 -3.10
N ASN A 278 -5.40 5.68 -3.84
CA ASN A 278 -6.09 4.47 -4.28
C ASN A 278 -5.22 3.23 -4.01
N PRO A 279 -5.27 2.67 -2.79
CA PRO A 279 -4.45 1.53 -2.43
C PRO A 279 -4.70 0.30 -3.30
N ASN A 280 -3.63 -0.43 -3.63
CA ASN A 280 -3.76 -1.75 -4.25
C ASN A 280 -4.49 -2.72 -3.30
N THR A 281 -5.33 -3.58 -3.86
CA THR A 281 -6.10 -4.58 -3.11
C THR A 281 -5.95 -5.97 -3.72
N GLU A 282 -5.71 -6.98 -2.90
CA GLU A 282 -6.01 -8.37 -3.24
C GLU A 282 -7.52 -8.59 -3.13
N THR A 283 -8.10 -9.20 -4.16
CA THR A 283 -9.53 -9.54 -4.19
C THR A 283 -9.71 -11.03 -3.98
N LEU A 284 -10.57 -11.38 -3.03
CA LEU A 284 -11.08 -12.73 -2.83
C LEU A 284 -12.56 -12.74 -3.22
N THR A 285 -12.89 -13.47 -4.28
CA THR A 285 -14.26 -13.59 -4.79
C THR A 285 -14.95 -14.79 -4.15
N ILE A 286 -16.21 -14.61 -3.73
CA ILE A 286 -17.05 -15.66 -3.17
C ILE A 286 -18.25 -15.86 -4.10
N HIS A 287 -18.40 -17.06 -4.62
CA HIS A 287 -19.55 -17.52 -5.39
C HIS A 287 -20.43 -18.38 -4.48
N VAL A 288 -21.56 -17.83 -4.05
CA VAL A 288 -22.59 -18.59 -3.32
C VAL A 288 -23.54 -19.18 -4.35
N ILE A 289 -23.50 -20.50 -4.51
CA ILE A 289 -24.32 -21.22 -5.49
C ILE A 289 -25.47 -21.96 -4.81
N ASP A 290 -26.56 -22.17 -5.54
CA ASP A 290 -27.65 -22.99 -5.03
C ASP A 290 -27.25 -24.48 -5.01
N THR A 291 -27.83 -25.23 -4.08
CA THR A 291 -27.73 -26.68 -4.11
C THR A 291 -28.84 -27.16 -5.04
N PRO A 292 -28.59 -27.95 -6.10
CA PRO A 292 -29.69 -28.47 -6.90
C PRO A 292 -30.61 -29.27 -5.98
N THR A 293 -31.85 -28.77 -5.81
CA THR A 293 -32.89 -29.47 -5.07
C THR A 293 -32.97 -30.89 -5.64
N PRO A 294 -32.81 -31.96 -4.84
CA PRO A 294 -33.06 -33.30 -5.35
C PRO A 294 -34.52 -33.32 -5.78
N SER A 295 -34.77 -33.43 -7.09
CA SER A 295 -36.10 -33.61 -7.65
C SER A 295 -36.68 -34.84 -6.97
N THR A 296 -37.66 -34.63 -6.09
CA THR A 296 -38.44 -35.73 -5.51
C THR A 296 -38.90 -36.61 -6.68
N PRO A 297 -38.58 -37.92 -6.72
CA PRO A 297 -39.07 -38.80 -7.77
C PRO A 297 -40.60 -38.63 -7.85
N PRO A 298 -41.19 -38.52 -9.05
CA PRO A 298 -42.63 -38.49 -9.16
C PRO A 298 -43.18 -39.72 -8.45
N SER A 299 -44.00 -39.49 -7.42
CA SER A 299 -44.74 -40.55 -6.74
C SER A 299 -45.48 -41.35 -7.80
N PRO A 300 -45.38 -42.69 -7.82
CA PRO A 300 -46.08 -43.49 -8.81
C PRO A 300 -47.58 -43.19 -8.70
N GLU A 301 -48.14 -42.65 -9.79
CA GLU A 301 -49.58 -42.47 -9.90
C GLU A 301 -50.26 -43.82 -9.72
N ASN A 302 -51.21 -43.84 -8.79
CA ASN A 302 -52.01 -44.99 -8.45
C ASN A 302 -53.00 -45.23 -9.60
N SER A 303 -52.58 -46.00 -10.60
CA SER A 303 -53.41 -46.39 -11.75
C SER A 303 -54.55 -47.30 -11.29
N THR A 304 -55.72 -46.72 -11.08
CA THR A 304 -56.98 -47.46 -10.95
C THR A 304 -57.56 -47.62 -12.36
N PRO A 305 -57.88 -48.85 -12.83
CA PRO A 305 -58.29 -49.07 -14.23
C PRO A 305 -59.81 -48.90 -14.40
N PRO A 306 -60.29 -48.32 -15.52
CA PRO A 306 -61.64 -48.57 -16.00
C PRO A 306 -61.65 -49.64 -17.10
N SER A 307 -62.60 -50.56 -16.95
CA SER A 307 -62.96 -51.67 -17.86
C SER A 307 -63.62 -51.16 -19.16
N PRO A 308 -63.68 -51.98 -20.24
CA PRO A 308 -63.93 -51.55 -21.61
C PRO A 308 -65.39 -51.74 -22.07
N GLU A 309 -65.81 -50.96 -23.08
CA GLU A 309 -66.85 -51.23 -24.10
C GLU A 309 -67.08 -49.89 -24.87
N ASN A 310 -67.34 -49.77 -26.18
CA ASN A 310 -67.29 -50.64 -27.36
C ASN A 310 -67.51 -49.71 -28.60
N SER A 311 -67.00 -50.10 -29.77
CA SER A 311 -67.52 -49.81 -31.14
C SER A 311 -67.23 -48.46 -31.89
N THR A 312 -66.09 -48.44 -32.61
CA THR A 312 -65.79 -48.24 -34.08
C THR A 312 -66.56 -47.22 -35.02
N PRO A 313 -66.06 -46.87 -36.24
CA PRO A 313 -65.37 -45.62 -36.68
C PRO A 313 -66.05 -44.98 -37.97
N PRO A 314 -65.39 -44.39 -39.01
CA PRO A 314 -64.14 -43.61 -39.18
C PRO A 314 -64.34 -42.27 -39.95
N LEU A 315 -63.30 -41.44 -40.11
CA LEU A 315 -63.14 -40.68 -41.37
C LEU A 315 -61.65 -40.50 -41.73
N GLU A 316 -61.34 -40.89 -42.98
CA GLU A 316 -60.06 -40.83 -43.67
C GLU A 316 -59.63 -39.39 -43.98
N GLN A 317 -58.32 -39.11 -44.00
CA GLN A 317 -57.53 -38.99 -45.25
C GLN A 317 -56.08 -38.53 -44.97
N ASN A 318 -55.14 -39.42 -45.29
CA ASN A 318 -53.97 -39.23 -46.17
C ASN A 318 -53.54 -37.77 -46.47
N SER A 319 -52.26 -37.36 -46.41
CA SER A 319 -51.09 -38.06 -46.96
C SER A 319 -49.78 -37.46 -46.40
N THR A 320 -48.85 -38.32 -46.00
CA THR A 320 -47.37 -38.14 -46.08
C THR A 320 -46.93 -38.48 -47.54
N PRO A 321 -45.64 -38.47 -47.98
CA PRO A 321 -44.38 -38.26 -47.25
C PRO A 321 -43.28 -37.48 -48.02
N SER A 322 -42.17 -37.23 -47.31
CA SER A 322 -40.81 -37.73 -47.63
C SER A 322 -39.73 -36.68 -47.37
N SER A 323 -38.82 -36.91 -46.42
CA SER A 323 -37.50 -37.60 -46.58
C SER A 323 -36.55 -36.76 -47.46
N THR A 324 -35.27 -36.49 -47.17
CA THR A 324 -34.20 -37.30 -46.60
C THR A 324 -32.96 -36.40 -46.42
N SER A 325 -32.13 -36.76 -45.45
CA SER A 325 -30.73 -36.41 -45.20
C SER A 325 -29.86 -35.88 -46.37
N SER A 326 -28.84 -35.07 -46.06
CA SER A 326 -27.44 -35.55 -45.94
C SER A 326 -26.40 -34.40 -45.96
N SER A 327 -25.38 -34.55 -45.10
CA SER A 327 -23.94 -34.39 -45.38
C SER A 327 -23.46 -33.23 -46.26
N SER A 328 -22.62 -32.35 -45.71
CA SER A 328 -21.15 -32.43 -45.91
C SER A 328 -20.41 -31.10 -45.71
N LEU A 329 -19.21 -31.28 -45.18
CA LEU A 329 -18.07 -30.36 -45.05
C LEU A 329 -17.79 -29.45 -46.28
N ASN A 330 -17.33 -28.24 -45.95
CA ASN A 330 -16.00 -27.64 -46.25
C ASN A 330 -15.91 -26.35 -47.09
N LYS A 331 -14.91 -25.56 -46.66
CA LYS A 331 -14.10 -24.53 -47.36
C LYS A 331 -14.61 -23.07 -47.45
N GLN A 332 -14.01 -22.27 -46.56
CA GLN A 332 -12.98 -21.26 -46.87
C GLN A 332 -13.25 -20.27 -48.02
N SER A 333 -13.39 -18.99 -47.68
CA SER A 333 -12.97 -17.89 -48.55
C SER A 333 -12.43 -16.71 -47.74
N THR A 334 -11.18 -16.38 -48.03
CA THR A 334 -10.46 -15.17 -47.64
C THR A 334 -10.77 -14.03 -48.62
N LYS A 335 -10.89 -12.79 -48.12
CA LYS A 335 -10.60 -11.59 -48.93
C LYS A 335 -9.92 -10.51 -48.07
N LYS A 336 -8.63 -10.34 -48.34
CA LYS A 336 -7.78 -9.19 -47.98
C LYS A 336 -8.21 -7.94 -48.73
N LYS A 337 -8.05 -6.77 -48.10
CA LYS A 337 -7.61 -5.54 -48.76
C LYS A 337 -6.59 -4.80 -47.86
N LYS A 338 -5.33 -4.81 -48.32
CA LYS A 338 -4.20 -3.90 -48.00
C LYS A 338 -4.60 -2.44 -48.30
N SER A 339 -3.98 -1.36 -47.84
CA SER A 339 -2.88 -1.03 -46.92
C SER A 339 -2.80 0.51 -46.92
N LYS A 340 -2.38 1.14 -45.83
CA LYS A 340 -1.37 2.21 -45.89
C LYS A 340 -0.70 2.39 -44.52
N THR A 341 0.61 2.44 -44.62
CA THR A 341 1.65 2.51 -43.60
C THR A 341 1.69 3.88 -42.91
N SER A 342 1.86 3.89 -41.59
CA SER A 342 2.64 4.91 -40.87
C SER A 342 3.20 4.32 -39.58
N LEU A 343 4.49 4.54 -39.37
CA LEU A 343 5.40 4.02 -38.34
C LEU A 343 5.03 4.44 -36.90
N PRO A 344 5.63 3.81 -35.87
CA PRO A 344 5.28 4.00 -34.46
C PRO A 344 5.79 5.34 -33.91
N SER A 345 4.98 5.95 -33.04
CA SER A 345 5.33 7.15 -32.28
C SER A 345 6.15 6.75 -31.05
N THR A 346 7.47 6.84 -31.16
CA THR A 346 8.39 7.04 -30.04
C THR A 346 8.45 8.54 -29.73
N GLY A 347 8.05 8.92 -28.52
CA GLY A 347 8.25 10.26 -27.99
C GLY A 347 9.19 10.23 -26.80
N ASP A 348 10.49 10.14 -27.08
CA ASP A 348 11.55 10.39 -26.11
C ASP A 348 11.57 11.89 -25.76
N SER A 349 11.32 12.22 -24.50
CA SER A 349 11.59 13.54 -23.92
C SER A 349 12.96 13.53 -23.24
N SER A 350 14.02 13.32 -24.01
CA SER A 350 15.41 13.39 -23.56
C SER A 350 16.19 14.29 -24.52
N GLY A 351 15.95 15.60 -24.44
CA GLY A 351 16.62 16.57 -25.30
C GLY A 351 16.57 18.03 -24.86
N LEU A 352 15.70 18.40 -23.90
CA LEU A 352 15.61 19.78 -23.43
C LEU A 352 16.37 20.03 -22.10
N GLU A 353 16.51 19.02 -21.23
CA GLU A 353 17.18 19.20 -19.93
C GLU A 353 18.70 19.30 -20.04
N VAL A 354 19.33 18.61 -21.00
CA VAL A 354 20.79 18.67 -21.19
C VAL A 354 21.24 20.04 -21.71
N VAL A 355 20.39 20.74 -22.47
CA VAL A 355 20.70 22.10 -22.98
C VAL A 355 20.64 23.14 -21.85
N ILE A 356 19.73 22.97 -20.89
CA ILE A 356 19.60 23.87 -19.73
C ILE A 356 20.75 23.65 -18.73
N ILE A 357 21.12 22.40 -18.47
CA ILE A 357 22.27 22.07 -17.59
C ILE A 357 23.59 22.53 -18.22
N GLY A 358 23.76 22.36 -19.53
CA GLY A 358 24.94 22.84 -20.25
C GLY A 358 25.12 24.36 -20.20
N LEU A 359 24.02 25.13 -20.25
CA LEU A 359 24.04 26.59 -20.14
C LEU A 359 24.42 27.08 -18.74
N ILE A 360 23.98 26.39 -17.68
CA ILE A 360 24.31 26.75 -16.29
C ILE A 360 25.80 26.50 -16.00
N ILE A 361 26.37 25.40 -16.49
CA ILE A 361 27.79 25.07 -16.32
C ILE A 361 28.67 26.08 -17.09
N ALA A 362 28.25 26.52 -18.29
CA ALA A 362 28.97 27.54 -19.05
C ALA A 362 28.99 28.91 -18.34
N VAL A 363 27.88 29.33 -17.72
CA VAL A 363 27.79 30.60 -16.99
C VAL A 363 28.64 30.59 -15.71
N LEU A 364 28.66 29.47 -14.97
CA LEU A 364 29.51 29.29 -13.79
C LEU A 364 31.01 29.22 -14.15
N GLY A 365 31.34 28.59 -15.28
CA GLY A 365 32.72 28.55 -15.79
C GLY A 365 33.29 29.92 -16.15
N VAL A 366 32.47 30.80 -16.75
CA VAL A 366 32.91 32.16 -17.12
C VAL A 366 33.03 33.07 -15.89
N THR A 367 32.15 32.95 -14.90
CA THR A 367 32.27 33.72 -13.63
C THR A 367 33.44 33.28 -12.77
N GLY A 368 33.72 31.98 -12.69
CA GLY A 368 34.90 31.44 -12.00
C GLY A 368 36.23 31.89 -12.62
N LEU A 369 36.32 31.94 -13.95
CA LEU A 369 37.55 32.37 -14.65
C LEU A 369 37.85 33.86 -14.45
N VAL A 370 36.82 34.71 -14.39
CA VAL A 370 36.96 36.17 -14.14
C VAL A 370 37.39 36.42 -12.69
N PHE A 371 36.85 35.69 -11.72
CA PHE A 371 37.26 35.80 -10.31
C PHE A 371 38.69 35.30 -10.07
N HIS A 372 39.10 34.22 -10.75
CA HIS A 372 40.43 33.67 -10.59
C HIS A 372 41.52 34.53 -11.25
N LYS A 373 41.21 35.23 -12.35
CA LYS A 373 42.10 36.25 -12.92
C LYS A 373 42.19 37.50 -12.05
N ALA A 374 41.09 37.97 -11.47
CA ALA A 374 41.08 39.14 -10.60
C ALA A 374 41.89 38.93 -9.30
N LYS A 375 41.96 37.69 -8.77
CA LYS A 375 42.80 37.36 -7.60
C LYS A 375 44.30 37.30 -7.91
N LYS A 376 44.70 37.02 -9.16
CA LYS A 376 46.12 36.97 -9.55
C LYS A 376 46.73 38.34 -9.88
N THR A 377 45.92 39.37 -10.09
CA THR A 377 46.41 40.75 -10.35
C THR A 377 46.59 41.58 -9.07
N LYS A 378 46.31 41.01 -7.89
CA LYS A 378 46.50 41.64 -6.56
C LYS A 378 47.58 40.96 -5.71
N LYS A 379 48.64 40.42 -6.34
CA LYS A 379 49.86 40.00 -5.65
C LYS A 379 51.06 40.70 -6.25
#